data_AF-A0A937VDU0-F1
#
_entry.id   AF-A0A937VDU0-F1
#
_cell.length_a   1.000
_cell.length_b   1.000
_cell.length_c   1.000
_cell.angle_alpha   90.00
_cell.angle_beta   90.00
_cell.angle_gamma   90.00
#
_symmetry.space_group_name_H-M   'P 1'
#
loop_
_entity.id
_entity.type
_entity.pdbx_description
1 polymer ?
#
loop_
_entity_poly.entity_id
_entity_poly.type
_entity_poly.pdbx_seq_one_letter_code
_entity_poly.pdbx_strand_id
1 'polypeptide(L)'
;MKKYGGWRYTQVIGWIRLYVLGNQIRGDTWFVDAKRIDREMNRKRFRHCEKAFELSFFPEDSSLDIYSQVCDALEKLTKEKPFKARYLDLEAFHNAGPFVNWRGLLGLE
;
A
#
# COMPACT_ATOMS: atom_id res chain seq x y z
N MET A 1 0.60 23.97 5.58
CA MET A 1 0.40 23.59 4.16
C MET A 1 -0.61 24.55 3.54
N LYS A 2 -0.27 25.31 2.48
CA LYS A 2 -1.26 26.13 1.75
C LYS A 2 -2.21 25.18 1.01
N LYS A 3 -3.52 25.22 1.32
CA LYS A 3 -4.58 24.49 0.60
C LYS A 3 -4.85 25.20 -0.72
N TYR A 4 -4.59 24.51 -1.84
CA TYR A 4 -5.07 24.92 -3.16
C TYR A 4 -6.17 23.93 -3.55
N GLY A 5 -7.43 24.32 -3.35
CA GLY A 5 -8.59 23.42 -3.52
C GLY A 5 -8.88 22.52 -2.31
N GLY A 6 -10.03 21.83 -2.33
CA GLY A 6 -10.52 20.95 -1.25
C GLY A 6 -9.83 19.58 -1.16
N TRP A 7 -8.78 19.34 -1.94
CA TRP A 7 -8.09 18.05 -2.02
C TRP A 7 -7.02 17.92 -0.92
N ARG A 8 -6.94 16.76 -0.26
CA ARG A 8 -5.95 16.46 0.80
C ARG A 8 -4.54 16.30 0.26
N TYR A 9 -4.41 15.81 -0.98
CA TYR A 9 -3.13 15.53 -1.63
C TYR A 9 -3.06 16.20 -2.99
N THR A 10 -1.85 16.61 -3.40
CA THR A 10 -1.62 17.28 -4.67
C THR A 10 -1.84 16.33 -5.85
N GLN A 11 -1.31 15.10 -5.76
CA GLN A 11 -1.38 14.11 -6.83
C GLN A 11 -0.95 12.72 -6.38
N VAL A 12 -1.40 11.69 -7.10
CA VAL A 12 -0.91 10.31 -6.96
C VAL A 12 0.38 10.13 -7.77
N ILE A 13 1.41 9.56 -7.15
CA ILE A 13 2.75 9.31 -7.73
C ILE A 13 3.14 7.83 -7.73
N GLY A 14 2.27 6.97 -7.23
CA GLY A 14 2.48 5.54 -7.10
C GLY A 14 1.39 4.87 -6.28
N TRP A 15 1.48 3.55 -6.15
CA TRP A 15 0.64 2.74 -5.27
C TRP A 15 1.40 1.50 -4.81
N ILE A 16 0.88 0.85 -3.77
CA ILE A 16 1.31 -0.47 -3.34
C ILE A 16 0.25 -1.46 -3.81
N ARG A 17 0.66 -2.44 -4.61
CA ARG A 17 -0.20 -3.55 -5.03
C ARG A 17 -0.05 -4.68 -4.02
N LEU A 18 -1.12 -4.98 -3.30
CA LEU A 18 -1.21 -6.18 -2.46
C LEU A 18 -1.66 -7.37 -3.30
N TYR A 19 -1.01 -8.51 -3.12
CA TYR A 19 -1.39 -9.78 -3.76
C TYR A 19 -0.91 -10.98 -2.94
N VAL A 20 -1.51 -12.14 -3.21
CA VAL A 20 -1.19 -13.40 -2.55
C VAL A 20 -0.20 -14.18 -3.43
N LEU A 21 0.83 -14.74 -2.81
CA LEU A 21 1.75 -15.68 -3.44
C LEU A 21 2.05 -16.83 -2.48
N GLY A 22 1.47 -18.00 -2.73
CA GLY A 22 1.58 -19.13 -1.81
C GLY A 22 0.95 -18.78 -0.46
N ASN A 23 1.71 -18.98 0.63
CA ASN A 23 1.33 -18.64 2.00
C ASN A 23 1.75 -17.21 2.41
N GLN A 24 1.93 -16.31 1.44
CA GLN A 24 2.42 -14.96 1.68
C GLN A 24 1.51 -13.88 1.08
N ILE A 25 1.35 -12.79 1.82
CA ILE A 25 0.86 -11.52 1.29
C ILE A 25 2.08 -10.67 0.91
N ARG A 26 2.12 -10.21 -0.33
CA ARG A 26 3.19 -9.35 -0.84
C ARG A 26 2.65 -7.98 -1.21
N GLY A 27 3.44 -6.97 -0.91
CA GLY A 27 3.22 -5.60 -1.37
C GLY A 27 4.26 -5.23 -2.41
N ASP A 28 3.86 -5.02 -3.66
CA ASP A 28 4.74 -4.53 -4.72
C ASP A 28 4.54 -3.03 -4.94
N THR A 29 5.64 -2.32 -5.12
CA THR A 29 5.62 -0.88 -5.32
C THR A 29 5.54 -0.53 -6.80
N TRP A 30 4.63 0.39 -7.11
CA TRP A 30 4.52 1.02 -8.42
C TRP A 30 4.74 2.51 -8.24
N PHE A 31 5.67 3.08 -9.01
CA PHE A 31 5.99 4.50 -8.91
C PHE A 31 6.09 5.14 -10.29
N VAL A 32 5.89 6.45 -10.31
CA VAL A 32 6.07 7.25 -11.52
C VAL A 32 7.53 7.22 -11.97
N ASP A 33 7.74 6.91 -13.25
CA ASP A 33 9.04 6.90 -13.92
C ASP A 33 9.41 8.32 -14.36
N ALA A 34 9.82 9.15 -13.39
CA ALA A 34 10.20 10.53 -13.63
C ALA A 34 11.44 10.92 -12.82
N LYS A 35 12.34 11.68 -13.45
CA LYS A 35 13.54 12.23 -12.77
C LYS A 35 13.19 13.21 -11.65
N ARG A 36 12.07 13.93 -11.79
CA ARG A 36 11.58 14.92 -10.83
C ARG A 36 10.06 14.79 -10.70
N ILE A 37 9.58 14.89 -9.46
CA ILE A 37 8.15 14.96 -9.14
C ILE A 37 7.84 16.42 -8.84
N ASP A 38 7.15 17.09 -9.76
CA ASP A 38 6.66 18.46 -9.61
C ASP A 38 5.13 18.48 -9.53
N ARG A 39 4.50 19.65 -9.38
CA ARG A 39 3.04 19.77 -9.24
C ARG A 39 2.28 19.48 -10.53
N GLU A 40 2.91 19.65 -11.70
CA GLU A 40 2.26 19.71 -13.01
C GLU A 40 2.72 18.54 -13.91
N MET A 41 2.82 17.35 -13.30
CA MET A 41 3.25 16.14 -14.02
C MET A 41 2.20 15.70 -15.05
N ASN A 42 2.42 16.12 -16.29
CA ASN A 42 1.68 15.66 -17.46
C ASN A 42 2.30 14.36 -17.99
N ARG A 43 1.48 13.35 -18.34
CA ARG A 43 1.90 12.04 -18.88
C ARG A 43 2.65 11.12 -17.89
N LYS A 44 2.04 10.84 -16.75
CA LYS A 44 2.57 9.89 -15.77
C LYS A 44 2.68 8.49 -16.39
N ARG A 45 3.89 7.96 -16.43
CA ARG A 45 4.15 6.54 -16.68
C ARG A 45 4.50 5.90 -15.36
N PHE A 46 3.79 4.84 -15.01
CA PHE A 46 4.08 4.08 -13.80
C PHE A 46 4.86 2.84 -14.19
N ARG A 47 5.90 2.54 -13.42
CA ARG A 47 6.65 1.30 -13.56
C ARG A 47 6.57 0.51 -12.27
N HIS A 48 6.61 -0.80 -12.40
CA HIS A 48 6.91 -1.67 -11.29
C HIS A 48 8.34 -1.38 -10.82
N CYS A 49 8.51 -1.22 -9.51
CA CYS A 49 9.81 -0.92 -8.92
C CYS A 49 10.36 -2.17 -8.23
N GLU A 50 9.82 -2.50 -7.08
CA GLU A 50 10.33 -3.58 -6.24
C GLU A 50 9.29 -4.02 -5.20
N LYS A 51 9.57 -5.16 -4.56
CA LYS A 51 8.81 -5.68 -3.43
C LYS A 51 9.03 -4.77 -2.22
N ALA A 52 7.96 -4.14 -1.74
CA ALA A 52 7.96 -3.32 -0.53
C ALA A 52 8.02 -4.19 0.73
N PHE A 53 7.21 -5.24 0.79
CA PHE A 53 7.22 -6.18 1.90
C PHE A 53 6.68 -7.55 1.50
N GLU A 54 6.91 -8.50 2.40
CA GLU A 54 6.38 -9.85 2.36
C GLU A 54 5.97 -10.24 3.78
N LEU A 55 4.76 -10.75 3.93
CA LEU A 55 4.22 -11.26 5.18
C LEU A 55 3.79 -12.70 4.95
N SER A 56 4.28 -13.61 5.78
CA SER A 56 3.73 -14.96 5.84
C SER A 56 2.51 -14.96 6.74
N PHE A 57 1.47 -15.70 6.35
CA PHE A 57 0.31 -15.99 7.18
C PHE A 57 0.24 -17.49 7.47
N PHE A 58 -0.39 -17.83 8.60
CA PHE A 58 -0.52 -19.19 9.07
C PHE A 58 -2.00 -19.60 9.21
N PRO A 59 -2.34 -20.89 9.09
CA PRO A 59 -3.73 -21.37 9.22
C PRO A 59 -4.45 -20.97 10.50
N GLU A 60 -3.70 -20.69 11.56
CA GLU A 60 -4.15 -20.34 12.90
C GLU A 60 -4.46 -18.83 13.02
N ASP A 61 -3.96 -18.01 12.08
CA ASP A 61 -4.17 -16.56 12.11
C ASP A 61 -5.63 -16.23 11.81
N SER A 62 -6.25 -15.40 12.65
CA SER A 62 -7.59 -14.90 12.36
C SER A 62 -7.56 -13.85 11.24
N SER A 63 -8.71 -13.58 10.61
CA SER A 63 -8.81 -12.50 9.62
C SER A 63 -8.39 -11.14 10.20
N LEU A 64 -8.61 -10.92 11.49
CA LEU A 64 -8.21 -9.69 12.18
C LEU A 64 -6.69 -9.63 12.39
N ASP A 65 -6.06 -10.76 12.72
CA ASP A 65 -4.61 -10.85 12.88
C ASP A 65 -3.90 -10.57 11.55
N ILE A 66 -4.37 -11.21 10.47
CA ILE A 66 -3.85 -10.98 9.10
C ILE A 66 -3.98 -9.50 8.73
N TYR A 67 -5.15 -8.89 8.97
CA TYR A 67 -5.36 -7.47 8.72
C TYR A 67 -4.39 -6.59 9.51
N SER A 68 -4.19 -6.88 10.80
CA SER A 68 -3.26 -6.14 11.67
C SER A 68 -1.82 -6.24 11.16
N GLN A 69 -1.38 -7.44 10.79
CA GLN A 69 -0.04 -7.66 10.23
C GLN A 69 0.19 -6.84 8.95
N VAL A 70 -0.81 -6.77 8.06
CA VAL A 70 -0.75 -5.97 6.84
C VAL A 70 -0.69 -4.47 7.16
N CYS A 71 -1.46 -4.00 8.15
CA CYS A 71 -1.40 -2.60 8.61
C CYS A 71 -0.01 -2.25 9.14
N ASP A 72 0.55 -3.09 10.01
CA ASP A 72 1.89 -2.89 10.58
C ASP A 72 2.97 -2.82 9.49
N ALA A 73 2.87 -3.66 8.45
CA ALA A 73 3.79 -3.63 7.32
C ALA A 73 3.66 -2.31 6.53
N LEU A 74 2.44 -1.87 6.24
CA LEU A 74 2.18 -0.61 5.54
C LEU A 74 2.69 0.60 6.33
N GLU A 75 2.51 0.60 7.66
CA GLU A 75 3.03 1.66 8.53
C GLU A 75 4.56 1.70 8.55
N LYS A 76 5.22 0.54 8.60
CA LYS A 76 6.70 0.46 8.53
C LYS A 76 7.22 1.07 7.24
N LEU A 77 6.56 0.84 6.10
CA LEU A 77 6.98 1.40 4.81
C LEU A 77 7.07 2.93 4.84
N THR A 78 6.18 3.63 5.55
CA THR A 78 6.18 5.10 5.61
C THR A 78 7.49 5.70 6.14
N LYS A 79 8.29 4.89 6.87
CA LYS A 79 9.58 5.27 7.44
C LYS A 79 10.74 5.05 6.48
N GLU A 80 10.55 4.27 5.42
CA GLU A 80 11.58 3.80 4.50
C GLU A 80 11.48 4.46 3.13
N LYS A 81 12.59 4.52 2.38
CA LYS A 81 12.54 4.97 0.98
C LYS A 81 11.84 3.88 0.14
N PRO A 82 11.07 4.23 -0.90
CA PRO A 82 10.78 5.58 -1.39
C PRO A 82 9.68 6.31 -0.61
N PHE A 83 8.97 5.72 0.33
CA PHE A 83 7.80 6.36 0.97
C PHE A 83 8.15 7.45 1.99
N LYS A 84 9.38 7.47 2.50
CA LYS A 84 9.87 8.49 3.42
C LYS A 84 9.66 9.88 2.85
N ALA A 85 9.05 10.76 3.65
CA ALA A 85 8.64 12.12 3.28
C ALA A 85 7.55 12.21 2.19
N ARG A 86 6.79 11.13 1.97
CA ARG A 86 5.57 11.11 1.15
C ARG A 86 4.39 10.69 2.02
N TYR A 87 3.18 11.02 1.58
CA TYR A 87 1.96 10.54 2.21
C TYR A 87 1.53 9.24 1.54
N LEU A 88 1.39 8.18 2.35
CA LEU A 88 0.70 6.96 1.96
C LEU A 88 -0.73 7.08 2.47
N ASP A 89 -1.69 7.22 1.55
CA ASP A 89 -3.11 7.28 1.90
C ASP A 89 -3.64 5.87 2.10
N LEU A 90 -4.00 5.56 3.35
CA LEU A 90 -4.55 4.26 3.77
C LEU A 90 -6.01 4.36 4.22
N GLU A 91 -6.67 5.51 4.08
CA GLU A 91 -8.02 5.75 4.61
C GLU A 91 -9.03 4.73 4.07
N ALA A 92 -9.04 4.52 2.75
CA ALA A 92 -9.91 3.52 2.12
C ALA A 92 -9.58 2.10 2.58
N PHE A 93 -8.30 1.79 2.76
CA PHE A 93 -7.85 0.48 3.22
C PHE A 93 -8.30 0.21 4.66
N HIS A 94 -8.13 1.18 5.57
CA HIS A 94 -8.55 1.04 6.96
C HIS A 94 -10.07 0.99 7.15
N ASN A 95 -10.82 1.66 6.28
CA ASN A 95 -12.29 1.64 6.34
C ASN A 95 -12.89 0.32 5.83
N ALA A 96 -12.26 -0.32 4.84
CA ALA A 96 -12.77 -1.58 4.28
C ALA A 96 -12.13 -2.82 4.90
N GLY A 97 -10.83 -2.75 5.20
CA GLY A 97 -9.98 -3.88 5.60
C GLY A 97 -10.49 -4.72 6.78
N PRO A 98 -11.00 -4.12 7.88
CA PRO A 98 -11.55 -4.87 9.01
C PRO A 98 -12.76 -5.76 8.65
N PHE A 99 -13.47 -5.43 7.58
CA PHE A 99 -14.68 -6.15 7.15
C PHE A 99 -14.42 -7.17 6.04
N VAL A 100 -13.17 -7.29 5.57
CA VAL A 100 -12.77 -8.28 4.58
C VAL A 100 -12.62 -9.64 5.26
N ASN A 101 -13.21 -10.69 4.69
CA ASN A 101 -12.89 -12.07 5.08
C ASN A 101 -11.51 -12.47 4.52
N TRP A 102 -10.46 -12.08 5.25
CA TRP A 102 -9.08 -12.36 4.84
C TRP A 102 -8.79 -13.85 4.75
N ARG A 103 -9.27 -14.67 5.69
CA ARG A 103 -9.10 -16.13 5.63
C ARG A 103 -9.70 -16.74 4.36
N GLY A 104 -10.93 -16.36 4.02
CA GLY A 104 -11.57 -16.81 2.78
C GLY A 104 -10.83 -16.34 1.53
N LEU A 105 -10.32 -15.09 1.53
CA LEU A 105 -9.53 -14.55 0.42
C LEU A 105 -8.19 -15.29 0.22
N LEU A 106 -7.62 -15.83 1.30
CA LEU A 106 -6.36 -16.56 1.31
C LEU A 106 -6.53 -18.09 1.18
N GLY A 107 -7.76 -18.60 1.14
CA GLY A 107 -8.03 -20.04 1.06
C GLY A 107 -7.70 -20.82 2.33
N LEU A 108 -7.88 -20.19 3.50
CA LEU A 108 -7.65 -20.78 4.83
C LEU A 108 -8.95 -21.29 5.50
N GLU A 109 -10.02 -21.46 4.72
CA GLU A 109 -11.30 -22.02 5.20
C GLU A 109 -11.32 -23.54 5.19
#